data_AF-A0A7R9MJT3-F1
#
_entry.id   AF-A0A7R9MJT3-F1
#
_cell.length_a   1.000
_cell.length_b   1.000
_cell.length_c   1.000
_cell.angle_alpha   90.00
_cell.angle_beta   90.00
_cell.angle_gamma   90.00
#
_symmetry.space_group_name_H-M   'P 1'
#
loop_
_entity.id
_entity.type
_entity.pdbx_description
1 polymer ?
#
loop_
_entity_poly.entity_id
_entity_poly.type
_entity_poly.pdbx_seq_one_letter_code
_entity_poly.pdbx_strand_id
1 'polypeptide(L)'
;MSKHGVNVVRVPTGWWQIYDLDGGASKAKLNWNVTPTDYITGGLAYIDKVFDWGQKYGIGILLGMHAAPGSQNGQDHSSPTQYPGQINWDKSDSNIGQTVDSMELYAKRYGSKPALFGFYLLNEPAHINITKLQDYYNR
;
A
#
# COMPACT_ATOMS: atom_id res chain seq x y z
N MET A 1 -6.09 -16.41 16.38
CA MET A 1 -7.10 -15.64 15.61
C MET A 1 -8.26 -16.54 15.20
N SER A 2 -8.11 -17.42 14.20
CA SER A 2 -9.20 -18.29 13.71
C SER A 2 -9.92 -19.10 14.81
N LYS A 3 -9.18 -19.75 15.72
CA LYS A 3 -9.76 -20.48 16.88
C LYS A 3 -10.62 -19.62 17.83
N HIS A 4 -10.53 -18.29 17.75
CA HIS A 4 -11.30 -17.34 18.57
C HIS A 4 -12.36 -16.59 17.74
N GLY A 5 -12.73 -17.10 16.55
CA GLY A 5 -13.81 -16.53 15.74
C GLY A 5 -13.42 -15.35 14.83
N VAL A 6 -12.14 -14.94 14.82
CA VAL A 6 -11.65 -13.93 13.86
C VAL A 6 -11.67 -14.51 12.46
N ASN A 7 -12.41 -13.87 11.55
CA ASN A 7 -12.62 -14.32 10.17
C ASN A 7 -12.04 -13.37 9.12
N VAL A 8 -11.56 -12.18 9.50
CA VAL A 8 -10.87 -11.23 8.62
C VAL A 8 -9.74 -10.55 9.39
N VAL A 9 -8.62 -10.26 8.72
CA VAL A 9 -7.55 -9.38 9.23
C VAL A 9 -7.28 -8.25 8.25
N ARG A 10 -7.00 -7.07 8.79
CA ARG A 10 -6.54 -5.90 8.04
C ARG A 10 -5.02 -5.87 8.02
N VAL A 11 -4.43 -5.75 6.82
CA VAL A 11 -2.99 -5.77 6.60
C VAL A 11 -2.54 -4.42 6.03
N PRO A 12 -1.96 -3.53 6.86
CA PRO A 12 -1.40 -2.27 6.38
C PRO A 12 -0.10 -2.51 5.60
N THR A 13 0.01 -1.91 4.42
CA THR A 13 1.15 -2.06 3.51
C THR A 13 1.58 -0.73 2.91
N GLY A 14 2.88 -0.52 2.73
CA GLY A 14 3.41 0.65 2.06
C GLY A 14 3.52 0.43 0.56
N TRP A 15 3.44 1.50 -0.22
CA TRP A 15 3.52 1.45 -1.69
C TRP A 15 4.78 0.74 -2.22
N TRP A 16 5.89 0.80 -1.47
CA TRP A 16 7.20 0.30 -1.88
C TRP A 16 7.36 -1.22 -1.82
N GLN A 17 6.60 -1.91 -0.98
CA GLN A 17 6.83 -3.34 -0.71
C GLN A 17 6.55 -4.19 -1.95
N ILE A 18 5.61 -3.79 -2.81
CA ILE A 18 5.28 -4.54 -4.04
C ILE A 18 6.46 -4.63 -5.03
N TYR A 19 7.47 -3.78 -4.87
CA TYR A 19 8.69 -3.71 -5.68
C TYR A 19 9.87 -4.51 -5.10
N ASP A 20 9.67 -5.27 -4.02
CA ASP A 20 10.74 -6.04 -3.38
C ASP A 20 11.43 -7.04 -4.34
N LEU A 21 10.69 -7.63 -5.28
CA LEU A 21 11.23 -8.57 -6.28
C LEU A 21 12.14 -7.89 -7.30
N ASP A 22 12.02 -6.58 -7.48
CA ASP A 22 12.89 -5.78 -8.34
C ASP A 22 14.13 -5.26 -7.59
N GLY A 23 14.36 -5.74 -6.36
CA GLY A 23 15.42 -5.26 -5.48
C GLY A 23 15.04 -3.99 -4.71
N GLY A 24 13.75 -3.67 -4.64
CA GLY A 24 13.18 -2.53 -3.92
C GLY A 24 12.83 -1.34 -4.81
N ALA A 25 12.06 -0.39 -4.27
CA ALA A 25 11.57 0.77 -5.01
C ALA A 25 12.69 1.64 -5.62
N SER A 26 13.88 1.67 -5.02
CA SER A 26 15.05 2.39 -5.55
C SER A 26 15.68 1.75 -6.79
N LYS A 27 15.41 0.47 -7.05
CA LYS A 27 15.94 -0.28 -8.20
C LYS A 27 14.88 -0.64 -9.24
N ALA A 28 13.62 -0.64 -8.83
CA ALA A 28 12.50 -0.89 -9.71
C ALA A 28 12.38 0.19 -10.80
N LYS A 29 11.92 -0.22 -11.99
CA LYS A 29 11.55 0.70 -13.06
C LYS A 29 10.17 1.29 -12.77
N LEU A 30 10.14 2.43 -12.09
CA LEU A 30 8.91 3.18 -11.81
C LEU A 30 8.48 4.00 -13.03
N ASN A 31 7.17 4.16 -13.24
CA ASN A 31 6.64 5.06 -14.28
C ASN A 31 6.65 6.53 -13.84
N TRP A 32 6.80 6.76 -12.53
CA TRP A 32 6.69 8.07 -11.90
C TRP A 32 7.94 8.39 -11.10
N ASN A 33 8.31 9.67 -11.06
CA ASN A 33 9.41 10.12 -10.22
C ASN A 33 8.87 10.47 -8.82
N VAL A 34 9.17 9.64 -7.84
CA VAL A 34 8.78 9.83 -6.43
C VAL A 34 9.99 9.75 -5.51
N THR A 35 9.87 10.36 -4.33
CA THR A 35 10.91 10.34 -3.30
C THR A 35 10.27 10.28 -1.91
N PRO A 36 10.89 9.59 -0.93
CA PRO A 36 12.08 8.75 -1.06
C PRO A 36 11.78 7.41 -1.76
N THR A 37 12.83 6.66 -2.13
CA THR A 37 12.72 5.30 -2.71
C THR A 37 13.67 4.29 -2.06
N ASP A 38 14.50 4.73 -1.12
CA ASP A 38 15.51 3.93 -0.38
C ASP A 38 14.92 3.10 0.77
N TYR A 39 13.68 2.61 0.60
CA TYR A 39 13.02 1.73 1.56
C TYR A 39 13.69 0.35 1.63
N ILE A 40 13.70 -0.23 2.82
CA ILE A 40 14.21 -1.58 3.04
C ILE A 40 13.25 -2.63 2.47
N THR A 41 13.82 -3.63 1.80
CA THR A 41 13.10 -4.73 1.15
C THR A 41 12.85 -5.92 2.07
N GLY A 42 11.89 -6.77 1.70
CA GLY A 42 11.64 -8.08 2.32
C GLY A 42 10.23 -8.22 2.90
N GLY A 43 9.48 -7.12 2.98
CA GLY A 43 8.10 -7.11 3.46
C GLY A 43 7.14 -7.91 2.59
N LEU A 44 7.34 -7.94 1.27
CA LEU A 44 6.45 -8.63 0.34
C LEU A 44 6.35 -10.13 0.60
N ALA A 45 7.47 -10.77 0.94
CA ALA A 45 7.50 -12.19 1.26
C ALA A 45 6.63 -12.53 2.49
N TYR A 46 6.44 -11.59 3.41
CA TYR A 46 5.54 -11.76 4.54
C TYR A 46 4.08 -11.48 4.17
N ILE A 47 3.83 -10.51 3.27
CA ILE A 47 2.48 -10.31 2.72
C ILE A 47 2.02 -11.58 1.99
N ASP A 48 2.89 -12.22 1.21
CA ASP A 48 2.61 -13.51 0.57
C ASP A 48 2.22 -14.59 1.60
N LYS A 49 3.01 -14.72 2.68
CA LYS A 49 2.70 -15.65 3.78
C LYS A 49 1.37 -15.33 4.46
N VAL A 50 1.00 -14.06 4.58
CA VAL A 50 -0.29 -13.66 5.15
C VAL A 50 -1.45 -14.18 4.29
N PHE A 51 -1.34 -14.13 2.96
CA PHE A 51 -2.35 -14.74 2.08
C PHE A 51 -2.38 -16.27 2.21
N ASP A 52 -1.21 -16.93 2.31
CA ASP A 52 -1.15 -18.38 2.51
C ASP A 52 -1.78 -18.80 3.85
N TRP A 53 -1.51 -18.05 4.93
CA TRP A 53 -2.13 -18.27 6.24
C TRP A 53 -3.62 -17.95 6.23
N GLY A 54 -4.03 -16.88 5.56
CA GLY A 54 -5.43 -16.53 5.38
C GLY A 54 -6.21 -17.69 4.77
N GLN A 55 -5.70 -18.26 3.68
CA GLN A 55 -6.30 -19.41 3.02
C GLN A 55 -6.30 -20.64 3.94
N LYS A 56 -5.18 -20.94 4.60
CA LYS A 56 -5.04 -22.11 5.48
C LYS A 56 -6.01 -22.09 6.66
N TYR A 57 -6.30 -20.91 7.22
CA TYR A 57 -7.07 -20.76 8.45
C TYR A 57 -8.48 -20.20 8.23
N GLY A 58 -8.91 -20.02 6.98
CA GLY A 58 -10.21 -19.45 6.65
C GLY A 58 -10.36 -18.00 7.11
N ILE A 59 -9.29 -17.22 7.03
CA ILE A 59 -9.26 -15.80 7.41
C ILE A 59 -9.12 -14.96 6.13
N GLY A 60 -10.07 -14.07 5.90
CA GLY A 60 -10.02 -13.08 4.82
C GLY A 60 -8.96 -12.01 5.06
N ILE A 61 -8.31 -11.55 3.99
CA ILE A 61 -7.26 -10.54 4.02
C ILE A 61 -7.79 -9.24 3.39
N LEU A 62 -7.91 -8.19 4.20
CA LEU A 62 -8.14 -6.83 3.74
C LEU A 62 -6.78 -6.13 3.59
N LEU A 63 -6.26 -6.08 2.35
CA LEU A 63 -4.96 -5.48 2.05
C LEU A 63 -5.10 -3.98 1.83
N GLY A 64 -4.27 -3.17 2.51
CA GLY A 64 -4.46 -1.73 2.57
C GLY A 64 -3.23 -0.91 2.22
N MET A 65 -3.37 0.07 1.33
CA MET A 65 -2.37 1.11 1.15
C MET A 65 -2.32 2.00 2.39
N HIS A 66 -1.33 1.79 3.24
CA HIS A 66 -1.17 2.47 4.51
C HIS A 66 -0.25 3.70 4.42
N ALA A 67 0.74 3.64 3.55
CA ALA A 67 1.70 4.71 3.30
C ALA A 67 1.90 4.89 1.80
N ALA A 68 1.33 5.98 1.26
CA ALA A 68 1.47 6.36 -0.14
C ALA A 68 2.71 7.28 -0.34
N PRO A 69 3.27 7.38 -1.57
CA PRO A 69 4.36 8.30 -1.85
C PRO A 69 4.01 9.74 -1.45
N GLY A 70 4.96 10.42 -0.82
CA GLY A 70 4.76 11.79 -0.31
C GLY A 70 3.86 11.91 0.93
N SER A 71 3.29 10.81 1.44
CA SER A 71 2.38 10.77 2.59
C SER A 71 1.05 11.52 2.39
N GLN A 72 -0.04 10.82 2.69
CA GLN A 72 -1.40 11.30 2.51
C GLN A 72 -2.00 12.01 3.74
N ASN A 73 -1.29 12.01 4.88
CA ASN A 73 -1.79 12.63 6.10
C ASN A 73 -0.71 13.15 7.09
N GLY A 74 0.58 12.95 6.79
CA GLY A 74 1.68 13.50 7.59
C GLY A 74 1.99 12.78 8.89
N GLN A 75 1.24 11.71 9.22
CA GLN A 75 1.46 10.94 10.43
C GLN A 75 2.66 9.98 10.27
N ASP A 76 3.19 9.50 11.38
CA ASP A 76 4.32 8.56 11.43
C ASP A 76 4.05 7.24 10.68
N HIS A 77 2.80 6.78 10.67
CA HIS A 77 2.38 5.55 10.01
C HIS A 77 2.16 5.69 8.48
N SER A 78 2.26 6.90 7.93
CA SER A 78 2.21 7.15 6.48
C SER A 78 3.43 7.88 5.93
N SER A 79 4.18 8.56 6.79
CA SER A 79 5.31 9.41 6.42
C SER A 79 6.63 8.71 6.67
N PRO A 80 7.57 8.73 5.71
CA PRO A 80 8.91 8.24 5.97
C PRO A 80 9.57 9.09 7.06
N THR A 81 10.39 8.47 7.91
CA THR A 81 11.06 9.11 9.05
C THR A 81 11.93 10.30 8.67
N GLN A 82 12.39 10.35 7.42
CA GLN A 82 13.20 11.43 6.84
C GLN A 82 12.37 12.70 6.58
N TYR A 83 11.05 12.58 6.46
CA TYR A 83 10.13 13.65 6.12
C TYR A 83 8.91 13.67 7.06
N PRO A 84 9.12 13.80 8.39
CA PRO A 84 8.03 13.75 9.36
C PRO A 84 7.04 14.89 9.14
N GLY A 85 5.75 14.63 9.29
CA GLY A 85 4.71 15.67 9.18
C GLY A 85 4.37 16.12 7.76
N GLN A 86 5.06 15.63 6.73
CA GLN A 86 4.83 16.09 5.36
C GLN A 86 3.56 15.47 4.74
N ILE A 87 2.80 16.30 4.04
CA ILE A 87 1.56 15.91 3.34
C ILE A 87 1.70 16.31 1.87
N ASN A 88 2.40 15.49 1.10
CA ASN A 88 2.76 15.77 -0.29
C ASN A 88 2.08 14.86 -1.31
N TRP A 89 1.26 13.90 -0.88
CA TRP A 89 0.59 12.96 -1.78
C TRP A 89 -0.23 13.66 -2.88
N ASP A 90 -1.06 14.64 -2.52
CA ASP A 90 -1.90 15.38 -3.49
C ASP A 90 -1.16 16.53 -4.21
N LYS A 91 0.05 16.87 -3.75
CA LYS A 91 0.87 17.96 -4.29
C LYS A 91 1.63 17.56 -5.55
N SER A 92 1.69 16.26 -5.86
CA SER A 92 2.38 15.72 -7.03
C SER A 92 1.53 14.66 -7.72
N ASP A 93 1.28 14.84 -9.01
CA ASP A 93 0.58 13.83 -9.81
C ASP A 93 1.41 12.55 -9.94
N SER A 94 2.74 12.63 -9.79
CA SER A 94 3.62 11.46 -9.70
C SER A 94 3.36 10.63 -8.44
N ASN A 95 3.06 11.27 -7.30
CA ASN A 95 2.74 10.54 -6.06
C ASN A 95 1.41 9.78 -6.19
N ILE A 96 0.39 10.42 -6.77
CA ILE A 96 -0.92 9.80 -7.04
C ILE A 96 -0.76 8.67 -8.06
N GLY A 97 -0.08 8.93 -9.18
CA GLY A 97 0.17 7.94 -10.22
C GLY A 97 0.90 6.72 -9.68
N GLN A 98 1.96 6.93 -8.89
CA GLN A 98 2.70 5.82 -8.28
C GLN A 98 1.86 5.04 -7.25
N THR A 99 0.92 5.70 -6.57
CA THR A 99 -0.05 5.02 -5.69
C THR A 99 -0.96 4.09 -6.48
N VAL A 100 -1.46 4.56 -7.64
CA VAL A 100 -2.27 3.76 -8.56
C VAL A 100 -1.48 2.56 -9.08
N ASP A 101 -0.29 2.78 -9.64
CA ASP A 101 0.60 1.72 -10.14
C ASP A 101 0.87 0.64 -9.07
N SER A 102 1.12 1.06 -7.84
CA SER A 102 1.37 0.14 -6.73
C SER A 102 0.13 -0.69 -6.38
N MET A 103 -1.05 -0.06 -6.37
CA MET A 103 -2.32 -0.74 -6.13
C MET A 103 -2.69 -1.71 -7.27
N GLU A 104 -2.44 -1.35 -8.52
CA GLU A 104 -2.62 -2.24 -9.67
C GLU A 104 -1.74 -3.49 -9.57
N LEU A 105 -0.48 -3.32 -9.14
CA LEU A 105 0.42 -4.45 -8.91
C LEU A 105 -0.05 -5.35 -7.76
N TYR A 106 -0.53 -4.77 -6.67
CA TYR A 106 -1.16 -5.53 -5.59
C TYR A 106 -2.41 -6.28 -6.07
N ALA A 107 -3.27 -5.63 -6.84
CA ALA A 107 -4.46 -6.24 -7.44
C ALA A 107 -4.09 -7.38 -8.39
N LYS A 108 -3.07 -7.20 -9.24
CA LYS A 108 -2.56 -8.25 -10.12
C LYS A 108 -1.98 -9.43 -9.36
N ARG A 109 -1.25 -9.19 -8.27
CA ARG A 109 -0.60 -10.23 -7.47
C ARG A 109 -1.58 -11.03 -6.62
N TYR A 110 -2.55 -10.35 -6.00
CA TYR A 110 -3.42 -10.95 -4.98
C TYR A 110 -4.88 -11.06 -5.38
N GLY A 111 -5.31 -10.43 -6.48
CA GLY A 111 -6.71 -10.37 -6.93
C GLY A 111 -7.39 -11.71 -7.14
N SER A 112 -6.62 -12.75 -7.47
CA SER A 112 -7.12 -14.12 -7.66
C SER A 112 -6.90 -15.04 -6.44
N LYS A 113 -6.32 -14.53 -5.34
CA LYS A 113 -6.06 -15.34 -4.15
C LYS A 113 -7.37 -15.60 -3.41
N PRO A 114 -7.70 -16.86 -3.07
CA PRO A 114 -8.95 -17.19 -2.37
C PRO A 114 -9.13 -16.48 -1.03
N ALA A 115 -8.03 -16.13 -0.36
CA ALA A 115 -8.06 -15.43 0.92
C ALA A 115 -8.28 -13.92 0.80
N LEU A 116 -8.30 -13.34 -0.41
CA LEU A 116 -8.55 -11.91 -0.58
C LEU A 116 -9.98 -11.58 -0.13
N PHE A 117 -10.09 -10.73 0.89
CA PHE A 117 -11.37 -10.16 1.33
C PHE A 117 -11.67 -8.86 0.58
N GLY A 118 -10.63 -8.07 0.31
CA GLY A 118 -10.75 -6.84 -0.46
C GLY A 118 -9.50 -5.99 -0.39
N PHE A 119 -9.55 -4.87 -1.11
CA PHE A 119 -8.55 -3.82 -1.06
C PHE A 119 -9.11 -2.58 -0.38
N TYR A 120 -8.25 -1.90 0.36
CA TYR A 120 -8.53 -0.57 0.88
C TYR A 120 -7.50 0.39 0.29
N LEU A 121 -8.00 1.36 -0.48
CA LEU A 121 -7.19 2.07 -1.47
C LEU A 121 -6.30 3.17 -0.87
N LEU A 122 -6.70 3.85 0.22
CA LEU A 122 -5.84 4.86 0.83
C LEU A 122 -6.07 5.15 2.33
N ASN A 123 -5.00 4.92 3.09
CA ASN A 123 -4.61 5.43 4.43
C ASN A 123 -5.15 6.73 5.03
N GLU A 124 -6.31 6.82 5.70
CA GLU A 124 -6.69 8.02 6.50
C GLU A 124 -6.27 9.36 5.87
N PRO A 125 -6.62 9.66 4.61
CA PRO A 125 -6.20 10.90 3.95
C PRO A 125 -6.68 12.12 4.75
N ALA A 126 -5.78 13.07 5.00
CA ALA A 126 -6.09 14.27 5.78
C ALA A 126 -5.39 15.50 5.22
N HIS A 127 -6.06 16.66 5.26
CA HIS A 127 -5.51 17.94 4.80
C HIS A 127 -5.05 17.97 3.33
N ILE A 128 -5.66 17.13 2.49
CA ILE A 128 -5.40 17.03 1.05
C ILE A 128 -6.56 17.56 0.20
N ASN A 129 -6.29 17.83 -1.08
CA ASN A 129 -7.27 18.26 -2.07
C ASN A 129 -8.33 17.16 -2.32
N ILE A 130 -9.58 17.45 -1.99
CA ILE A 130 -10.70 16.50 -2.10
C ILE A 130 -11.01 16.10 -3.55
N THR A 131 -10.86 17.01 -4.52
CA THR A 131 -11.09 16.71 -5.93
C THR A 131 -10.07 15.70 -6.43
N LYS A 132 -8.79 15.90 -6.12
CA LYS A 132 -7.75 14.92 -6.46
C LYS A 132 -7.97 13.58 -5.77
N LEU A 133 -8.46 13.59 -4.53
CA LEU A 133 -8.82 12.35 -3.82
C LEU A 133 -9.95 11.61 -4.53
N GLN A 134 -11.02 12.31 -4.92
CA GLN A 134 -12.13 11.72 -5.67
C GLN A 134 -11.66 11.14 -7.01
N ASP A 135 -10.83 11.90 -7.75
CA ASP A 135 -10.25 11.44 -9.00
C ASP A 135 -9.40 10.19 -8.83
N TYR A 136 -8.66 10.08 -7.72
CA TYR A 136 -7.90 8.87 -7.39
C TYR A 136 -8.80 7.64 -7.20
N TYR A 137 -9.93 7.79 -6.49
CA TYR A 137 -10.89 6.68 -6.26
C TYR A 137 -11.68 6.26 -7.51
N ASN A 138 -11.68 7.08 -8.57
CA ASN A 138 -12.36 6.80 -9.84
C ASN A 138 -11.46 6.17 -10.92
N ARG A 139 -10.18 5.96 -10.63
CA ARG A 139 -9.22 5.26 -11.51
C ARG A 139 -9.26 3.76 -11.25
#